data_AF-A0AA89BRL0-F1
#
_entry.id   AF-A0AA89BRL0-F1
#
_cell.length_a   1.000
_cell.length_b   1.000
_cell.length_c   1.000
_cell.angle_alpha   90.00
_cell.angle_beta   90.00
_cell.angle_gamma   90.00
#
_symmetry.space_group_name_H-M   'P 1'
#
loop_
_entity.id
_entity.type
_entity.pdbx_description
1 polymer ?
#
loop_
_entity_poly.entity_id
_entity_poly.type
_entity_poly.pdbx_seq_one_letter_code
_entity_poly.pdbx_strand_id
1 'polypeptide(L)'
;MALAEIESTLCGTWMLQRSENLDEYLKAVGINFVMRKMANSASSTMTISVDKNTEKVRIIIKGPKKETNNEFSLNTEVEIMDPQDNPVKATLTWEDGKLVTNSEPATGSKAKVTKVTREIKDGELVMTINLGEVACKRRKIQSEFVQERNWNQYHTPRNLLLAMMGEVGELAEIFQWRGEVPVGVPDFSEAEKKHLGQEMGDVLLYLIRMAEQCGVDLPQVTMDKIGLNKQKYPVDKVYGKSDKYTAYSEK
;
A
#
# COMPACT_ATOMS: atom_id res chain seq x y z
N MET A 1 4.81 -2.62 28.92
CA MET A 1 3.65 -1.76 28.60
C MET A 1 2.92 -2.26 27.36
N ALA A 2 3.56 -2.38 26.20
CA ALA A 2 2.94 -2.87 24.96
C ALA A 2 2.13 -4.18 25.10
N LEU A 3 2.66 -5.22 25.74
CA LEU A 3 1.94 -6.49 25.91
C LEU A 3 0.64 -6.35 26.72
N ALA A 4 0.62 -5.48 27.73
CA ALA A 4 -0.58 -5.25 28.54
C ALA A 4 -1.64 -4.47 27.75
N GLU A 5 -1.21 -3.52 26.91
CA GLU A 5 -2.11 -2.82 25.99
C GLU A 5 -2.70 -3.78 24.97
N ILE A 6 -1.88 -4.62 24.33
CA ILE A 6 -2.36 -5.68 23.41
C ILE A 6 -3.35 -6.60 24.12
N GLU A 7 -3.03 -7.02 25.35
CA GLU A 7 -3.90 -7.89 26.14
C GLU A 7 -5.26 -7.25 26.42
N SER A 8 -5.29 -5.98 26.79
CA SER A 8 -6.54 -5.28 27.12
C SER A 8 -7.35 -4.85 25.89
N THR A 9 -6.73 -4.72 24.72
CA THR A 9 -7.38 -4.14 23.53
C THR A 9 -7.70 -5.16 22.44
N LEU A 10 -6.78 -6.08 22.14
CA LEU A 10 -6.85 -6.94 20.96
C LEU A 10 -7.09 -8.42 21.29
N CYS A 11 -6.75 -8.87 22.49
CA CYS A 11 -6.91 -10.28 22.86
C CYS A 11 -8.38 -10.69 22.81
N GLY A 12 -8.62 -11.86 22.21
CA GLY A 12 -9.96 -12.36 21.97
C GLY A 12 -10.05 -13.13 20.65
N THR A 13 -11.25 -13.62 20.35
CA THR A 13 -11.56 -14.28 19.09
C THR A 13 -12.48 -13.41 18.26
N TRP A 14 -12.03 -13.06 17.07
CA TRP A 14 -12.68 -12.16 16.15
C TRP A 14 -13.17 -12.93 14.93
N MET A 15 -14.40 -12.69 14.51
CA MET A 15 -14.98 -13.31 13.33
C MET A 15 -14.99 -12.32 12.17
N LEU A 16 -14.56 -12.75 10.99
CA LEU A 16 -14.64 -11.94 9.79
C LEU A 16 -16.11 -11.67 9.44
N GLN A 17 -16.53 -10.41 9.59
CA GLN A 17 -17.87 -9.94 9.24
C GLN A 17 -17.94 -9.39 7.82
N ARG A 18 -16.94 -8.60 7.43
CA ARG A 18 -16.86 -7.91 6.14
C ARG A 18 -15.42 -7.87 5.63
N SER A 19 -15.27 -7.83 4.31
CA SER A 19 -13.98 -7.59 3.67
C SER A 19 -14.17 -6.67 2.47
N GLU A 20 -13.22 -5.77 2.26
CA GLU A 20 -13.18 -4.86 1.12
C GLU A 20 -11.89 -5.14 0.32
N ASN A 21 -11.99 -5.14 -1.02
CA ASN A 21 -10.86 -5.35 -1.93
C ASN A 21 -10.07 -6.67 -1.75
N LEU A 22 -10.64 -7.67 -1.05
CA LEU A 22 -9.99 -8.96 -0.81
C LEU A 22 -9.67 -9.71 -2.12
N ASP A 23 -10.54 -9.67 -3.13
CA ASP A 23 -10.25 -10.32 -4.43
C ASP A 23 -9.03 -9.70 -5.12
N GLU A 24 -8.90 -8.37 -5.10
CA GLU A 24 -7.75 -7.67 -5.70
C GLU A 24 -6.46 -7.97 -4.93
N TYR A 25 -6.52 -8.00 -3.59
CA TYR A 25 -5.41 -8.48 -2.77
C TYR A 25 -5.00 -9.91 -3.15
N LEU A 26 -5.94 -10.85 -3.17
CA LEU A 26 -5.67 -12.26 -3.48
C LEU A 26 -5.13 -12.43 -4.91
N LYS A 27 -5.62 -11.64 -5.87
CA LYS A 27 -5.11 -11.61 -7.24
C LYS A 27 -3.68 -11.11 -7.27
N ALA A 28 -3.39 -10.05 -6.53
CA ALA A 28 -2.06 -9.47 -6.43
C ALA A 28 -1.06 -10.40 -5.73
N VAL A 29 -1.46 -11.27 -4.79
CA VAL A 29 -0.57 -12.32 -4.24
C VAL A 29 -0.45 -13.57 -5.11
N GLY A 30 -1.13 -13.62 -6.26
CA GLY A 30 -0.99 -14.71 -7.23
C GLY A 30 -1.98 -15.86 -7.06
N ILE A 31 -3.03 -15.69 -6.25
CA ILE A 31 -4.07 -16.70 -6.08
C ILE A 31 -4.95 -16.78 -7.32
N ASN A 32 -5.15 -18.01 -7.83
CA ASN A 32 -5.99 -18.26 -9.00
C ASN A 32 -7.47 -17.90 -8.74
N PHE A 33 -8.20 -17.59 -9.81
CA PHE A 33 -9.57 -17.07 -9.75
C PHE A 33 -10.52 -17.92 -8.88
N VAL A 34 -10.45 -19.24 -9.01
CA VAL A 34 -11.34 -20.17 -8.27
C VAL A 34 -11.09 -20.08 -6.76
N MET A 35 -9.82 -20.09 -6.34
CA MET A 35 -9.45 -19.96 -4.93
C MET A 35 -9.81 -18.59 -4.37
N ARG A 36 -9.76 -17.51 -5.19
CA ARG A 36 -10.20 -16.17 -4.75
C ARG A 36 -11.69 -16.12 -4.46
N LYS A 37 -12.51 -16.69 -5.34
CA LYS A 37 -13.97 -16.77 -5.11
C LYS A 37 -14.29 -17.54 -3.85
N MET A 38 -13.61 -18.66 -3.61
CA MET A 38 -13.77 -19.43 -2.39
C MET A 38 -13.40 -18.63 -1.13
N ALA A 39 -12.28 -17.91 -1.16
CA ALA A 39 -11.82 -17.09 -0.03
C ALA A 39 -12.80 -15.95 0.28
N ASN A 40 -13.40 -15.30 -0.72
CA ASN A 40 -14.40 -14.24 -0.51
C ASN A 40 -15.70 -14.74 0.13
N SER A 41 -16.06 -16.01 -0.07
CA SER A 41 -17.25 -16.62 0.54
C SER A 41 -16.98 -17.30 1.90
N ALA A 42 -15.73 -17.32 2.35
CA ALA A 42 -15.32 -18.08 3.52
C ALA A 42 -15.45 -17.26 4.81
N SER A 43 -16.07 -17.86 5.84
CA SER A 43 -15.94 -17.38 7.22
C SER A 43 -14.55 -17.72 7.75
N SER A 44 -13.86 -16.76 8.35
CA SER A 44 -12.60 -16.98 9.04
C SER A 44 -12.64 -16.38 10.44
N THR A 45 -11.95 -16.99 11.39
CA THR A 45 -11.75 -16.42 12.72
C THR A 45 -10.28 -16.10 12.96
N MET A 46 -10.02 -15.06 13.74
CA MET A 46 -8.69 -14.69 14.20
C MET A 46 -8.69 -14.63 15.73
N THR A 47 -7.80 -15.36 16.36
CA THR A 47 -7.60 -15.32 17.81
C THR A 47 -6.25 -14.68 18.11
N ILE A 48 -6.26 -13.67 18.97
CA ILE A 48 -5.05 -13.01 19.48
C ILE A 48 -4.97 -13.30 20.98
N SER A 49 -3.80 -13.74 21.46
CA SER A 49 -3.56 -13.96 22.88
C SER A 49 -2.13 -13.55 23.27
N VAL A 50 -1.94 -13.20 24.53
CA VAL A 50 -0.62 -12.93 25.12
C VAL A 50 -0.33 -14.00 26.16
N ASP A 51 0.81 -14.68 26.03
CA ASP A 51 1.32 -15.58 27.05
C ASP A 51 2.22 -14.77 28.00
N LYS A 52 1.79 -14.64 29.26
CA LYS A 52 2.51 -13.87 30.30
C LYS A 52 3.79 -14.53 30.76
N ASN A 53 3.94 -15.84 30.60
CA ASN A 53 5.13 -16.56 31.02
C ASN A 53 6.25 -16.43 29.98
N THR A 54 5.88 -16.48 28.70
CA THR A 54 6.83 -16.41 27.59
C THR A 54 6.96 -15.03 26.97
N GLU A 55 6.12 -14.07 27.40
CA GLU A 55 6.02 -12.72 26.84
C GLU A 55 5.77 -12.71 25.32
N LYS A 56 5.10 -13.73 24.81
CA LYS A 56 4.80 -13.89 23.39
C LYS A 56 3.36 -13.51 23.07
N VAL A 57 3.20 -12.89 21.92
CA VAL A 57 1.90 -12.69 21.28
C VAL A 57 1.66 -13.86 20.33
N ARG A 58 0.54 -14.55 20.49
CA ARG A 58 0.10 -15.61 19.60
C ARG A 58 -1.04 -15.09 18.72
N ILE A 59 -0.94 -15.35 17.42
CA ILE A 59 -1.97 -15.02 16.44
C ILE A 59 -2.35 -16.30 15.70
N ILE A 60 -3.61 -16.72 15.88
CA ILE A 60 -4.20 -17.86 15.20
C ILE A 60 -5.20 -17.34 14.17
N ILE A 61 -5.09 -17.78 12.92
CA ILE A 61 -6.08 -17.51 11.87
C ILE A 61 -6.62 -18.84 11.40
N LYS A 62 -7.93 -19.04 11.55
CA LYS A 62 -8.62 -20.27 11.17
C LYS A 62 -9.59 -19.98 10.05
N GLY A 63 -9.28 -20.51 8.87
CA GLY A 63 -10.18 -20.54 7.73
C GLY A 63 -10.76 -21.95 7.51
N PRO A 64 -11.64 -22.13 6.51
CA PRO A 64 -12.30 -23.42 6.27
C PRO A 64 -11.35 -24.56 5.86
N LYS A 65 -10.22 -24.23 5.25
CA LYS A 65 -9.26 -25.21 4.70
C LYS A 65 -7.91 -25.25 5.41
N LYS A 66 -7.57 -24.18 6.14
CA LYS A 66 -6.24 -23.99 6.69
C LYS A 66 -6.31 -23.19 7.98
N GLU A 67 -5.44 -23.56 8.90
CA GLU A 67 -5.21 -22.84 10.15
C GLU A 67 -3.73 -22.44 10.20
N THR A 68 -3.45 -21.20 10.58
CA THR A 68 -2.09 -20.71 10.85
C THR A 68 -2.00 -20.34 12.31
N ASN A 69 -0.93 -20.75 12.99
CA ASN A 69 -0.68 -20.45 14.39
C ASN A 69 0.76 -19.94 14.53
N ASN A 70 0.90 -18.63 14.71
CA ASN A 70 2.20 -17.98 14.77
C ASN A 70 2.41 -17.33 16.13
N GLU A 71 3.60 -17.48 16.68
CA GLU A 71 4.01 -16.84 17.93
C GLU A 71 5.13 -15.85 17.68
N PHE A 72 5.05 -14.70 18.34
CA PHE A 72 6.00 -13.62 18.18
C PHE A 72 6.44 -13.09 19.54
N SER A 73 7.74 -12.90 19.70
CA SER A 73 8.25 -11.90 20.63
C SER A 73 8.23 -10.56 19.92
N LEU A 74 7.73 -9.50 20.58
CA LEU A 74 7.64 -8.19 19.95
C LEU A 74 9.02 -7.69 19.51
N ASN A 75 9.08 -7.07 18.32
CA ASN A 75 10.28 -6.53 17.69
C ASN A 75 11.37 -7.57 17.34
N THR A 76 11.03 -8.85 17.36
CA THR A 76 11.93 -9.94 16.96
C THR A 76 11.51 -10.51 15.62
N GLU A 77 12.46 -10.68 14.71
CA GLU A 77 12.25 -11.38 13.44
C GLU A 77 12.10 -12.89 13.70
N VAL A 78 11.08 -13.49 13.09
CA VAL A 78 10.84 -14.94 13.09
C VAL A 78 10.57 -15.42 11.67
N GLU A 79 11.09 -16.60 11.31
CA GLU A 79 10.71 -17.25 10.05
C GLU A 79 9.41 -18.05 10.24
N ILE A 80 8.40 -17.74 9.43
CA ILE A 80 7.09 -18.39 9.44
C ILE A 80 6.66 -18.72 8.02
N MET A 81 5.59 -19.51 7.89
CA MET A 81 4.96 -19.79 6.60
C MET A 81 3.78 -18.83 6.40
N ASP A 82 3.70 -18.22 5.22
CA ASP A 82 2.52 -17.47 4.82
C ASP A 82 1.31 -18.42 4.57
N PRO A 83 0.10 -17.89 4.36
CA PRO A 83 -1.07 -18.72 4.08
C PRO A 83 -0.96 -19.60 2.83
N GLN A 84 -0.02 -19.33 1.92
CA GLN A 84 0.27 -20.06 0.69
C GLN A 84 1.45 -21.04 0.82
N ASP A 85 1.95 -21.26 2.04
CA ASP A 85 3.12 -22.10 2.31
C ASP A 85 4.42 -21.57 1.68
N ASN A 86 4.55 -20.25 1.56
CA ASN A 86 5.83 -19.61 1.27
C ASN A 86 6.52 -19.17 2.56
N PRO A 87 7.83 -19.44 2.73
CA PRO A 87 8.56 -18.97 3.89
C PRO A 87 8.75 -17.45 3.86
N VAL A 88 8.52 -16.78 4.99
CA VAL A 88 8.68 -15.34 5.17
C VAL A 88 9.36 -15.03 6.50
N LYS A 89 10.14 -13.96 6.53
CA LYS A 89 10.69 -13.34 7.74
C LYS A 89 9.68 -12.32 8.23
N ALA A 90 9.12 -12.53 9.40
CA ALA A 90 8.06 -11.70 9.96
C ALA A 90 8.48 -11.06 11.28
N THR A 91 8.13 -9.80 11.47
CA THR A 91 8.36 -9.05 12.71
C THR A 91 7.04 -8.44 13.17
N LEU A 92 6.69 -8.68 14.44
CA LEU A 92 5.49 -8.13 15.07
C LEU A 92 5.86 -6.94 15.96
N THR A 93 5.29 -5.77 15.70
CA THR A 93 5.53 -4.55 16.47
C THR A 93 4.23 -3.97 17.01
N TRP A 94 4.34 -3.18 18.08
CA TRP A 94 3.24 -2.40 18.65
C TRP A 94 3.56 -0.92 18.45
N GLU A 95 2.80 -0.26 17.58
CA GLU A 95 3.05 1.11 17.13
C GLU A 95 1.73 1.88 17.14
N ASP A 96 1.65 2.98 17.88
CA ASP A 96 0.49 3.89 17.92
C ASP A 96 -0.87 3.20 18.17
N GLY A 97 -0.90 2.25 19.12
CA GLY A 97 -2.10 1.49 19.45
C GLY A 97 -2.48 0.42 18.43
N LYS A 98 -1.58 0.10 17.50
CA LYS A 98 -1.79 -0.88 16.44
C LYS A 98 -0.80 -2.02 16.54
N LEU A 99 -1.30 -3.23 16.30
CA LEU A 99 -0.46 -4.41 16.17
C LEU A 99 -0.10 -4.62 14.70
N VAL A 100 1.18 -4.49 14.40
CA VAL A 100 1.72 -4.45 13.04
C VAL A 100 2.58 -5.68 12.79
N THR A 101 2.26 -6.46 11.75
CA THR A 101 3.11 -7.53 11.25
C THR A 101 3.73 -7.08 9.93
N ASN A 102 5.05 -6.91 9.89
CA ASN A 102 5.80 -6.75 8.65
C ASN A 102 6.34 -8.13 8.24
N SER A 103 6.21 -8.51 6.97
CA SER A 103 6.68 -9.81 6.48
C SER A 103 7.38 -9.67 5.13
N GLU A 104 8.62 -10.13 5.07
CA GLU A 104 9.47 -10.14 3.89
C GLU A 104 9.72 -11.58 3.40
N PRO A 105 9.90 -11.81 2.08
CA PRO A 105 10.20 -13.14 1.57
C PRO A 105 11.53 -13.67 2.13
N ALA A 106 11.53 -14.90 2.65
CA ALA A 106 12.78 -15.60 2.95
C ALA A 106 13.56 -15.89 1.64
N THR A 107 14.85 -16.21 1.75
CA THR A 107 15.69 -16.52 0.59
C THR A 107 15.06 -17.63 -0.27
N GLY A 108 14.79 -17.35 -1.55
CA GLY A 108 14.18 -18.29 -2.49
C GLY A 108 12.65 -18.42 -2.40
N SER A 109 12.00 -17.64 -1.53
CA SER A 109 10.55 -17.60 -1.39
C SER A 109 9.88 -16.85 -2.55
N LYS A 110 8.68 -17.30 -2.94
CA LYS A 110 7.81 -16.60 -3.92
C LYS A 110 6.85 -15.61 -3.25
N ALA A 111 6.93 -15.46 -1.93
CA ALA A 111 6.09 -14.54 -1.18
C ALA A 111 6.27 -13.09 -1.67
N LYS A 112 5.29 -12.25 -1.38
CA LYS A 112 5.39 -10.80 -1.56
C LYS A 112 5.54 -10.14 -0.21
N VAL A 113 6.21 -9.00 -0.19
CA VAL A 113 6.31 -8.20 1.04
C VAL A 113 4.92 -7.70 1.41
N THR A 114 4.54 -7.95 2.67
CA THR A 114 3.24 -7.61 3.21
C THR A 114 3.37 -6.88 4.55
N LYS A 115 2.49 -5.92 4.77
CA LYS A 115 2.29 -5.27 6.08
C LYS A 115 0.85 -5.45 6.51
N VAL A 116 0.63 -6.13 7.63
CA VAL A 116 -0.69 -6.33 8.23
C VAL A 116 -0.80 -5.46 9.46
N THR A 117 -1.79 -4.57 9.50
CA THR A 117 -2.09 -3.73 10.67
C THR A 117 -3.40 -4.16 11.29
N ARG A 118 -3.45 -4.24 12.61
CA ARG A 118 -4.62 -4.61 13.40
C ARG A 118 -4.89 -3.53 14.45
N GLU A 119 -6.09 -2.98 14.45
CA GLU A 119 -6.52 -1.94 15.37
C GLU A 119 -8.01 -2.08 15.70
N ILE A 120 -8.43 -1.63 16.88
CA ILE A 120 -9.85 -1.55 17.23
C ILE A 120 -10.42 -0.21 16.74
N LYS A 121 -11.51 -0.25 15.98
CA LYS A 121 -12.32 0.91 15.60
C LYS A 121 -13.78 0.61 15.92
N ASP A 122 -14.41 1.46 16.72
CA ASP A 122 -15.82 1.34 17.10
C ASP A 122 -16.17 -0.05 17.71
N GLY A 123 -15.24 -0.65 18.45
CA GLY A 123 -15.40 -1.98 19.04
C GLY A 123 -15.18 -3.15 18.09
N GLU A 124 -14.90 -2.89 16.82
CA GLU A 124 -14.56 -3.90 15.81
C GLU A 124 -13.04 -3.98 15.61
N LEU A 125 -12.54 -5.20 15.41
CA LEU A 125 -11.17 -5.40 14.96
C LEU A 125 -11.05 -5.16 13.46
N VAL A 126 -10.41 -4.06 13.09
CA VAL A 126 -10.10 -3.72 11.71
C VAL A 126 -8.71 -4.22 11.37
N MET A 127 -8.63 -5.06 10.34
CA MET A 127 -7.37 -5.56 9.80
C MET A 127 -7.14 -4.98 8.40
N THR A 128 -6.01 -4.30 8.21
CA THR A 128 -5.59 -3.76 6.92
C THR A 128 -4.37 -4.51 6.43
N ILE A 129 -4.46 -5.11 5.25
CA ILE A 129 -3.36 -5.83 4.61
C ILE A 129 -2.85 -4.99 3.43
N ASN A 130 -1.60 -4.56 3.50
CA ASN A 130 -0.93 -3.84 2.43
C ASN A 130 0.01 -4.77 1.68
N LEU A 131 -0.19 -4.85 0.37
CA LEU A 131 0.73 -5.48 -0.57
C LEU A 131 1.66 -4.43 -1.14
N GLY A 132 2.96 -4.66 -0.99
CA GLY A 132 3.96 -3.85 -1.67
C GLY A 132 4.78 -3.02 -0.70
N GLU A 133 6.03 -3.45 -0.61
CA GLU A 133 7.14 -2.63 -0.19
C GLU A 133 7.34 -1.42 -1.13
N VAL A 134 6.88 -1.40 -2.39
CA VAL A 134 7.33 -0.36 -3.33
C VAL A 134 7.01 1.06 -2.86
N ALA A 135 5.82 1.32 -2.32
CA ALA A 135 5.52 2.66 -1.81
C ALA A 135 6.19 2.94 -0.45
N CYS A 136 6.21 1.96 0.46
CA CYS A 136 6.76 2.11 1.82
C CYS A 136 8.31 2.15 1.82
N LYS A 137 8.94 1.21 1.11
CA LYS A 137 10.38 1.15 0.81
C LYS A 137 10.86 2.36 0.04
N ARG A 138 10.12 2.84 -0.98
CA ARG A 138 10.48 4.08 -1.67
C ARG A 138 10.46 5.27 -0.72
N ARG A 139 9.41 5.46 0.09
CA ARG A 139 9.35 6.54 1.09
C ARG A 139 10.49 6.44 2.10
N LYS A 140 10.76 5.23 2.60
CA LYS A 140 11.85 4.96 3.54
C LYS A 140 13.21 5.27 2.93
N ILE A 141 13.56 4.68 1.78
CA ILE A 141 14.81 4.93 1.06
C ILE A 141 14.95 6.41 0.71
N GLN A 142 13.89 7.06 0.24
CA GLN A 142 13.90 8.48 -0.08
C GLN A 142 14.13 9.33 1.18
N SER A 143 13.46 9.02 2.29
CA SER A 143 13.64 9.73 3.55
C SER A 143 15.05 9.53 4.12
N GLU A 144 15.57 8.30 4.09
CA GLU A 144 16.94 7.98 4.49
C GLU A 144 17.96 8.75 3.63
N PHE A 145 17.81 8.71 2.30
CA PHE A 145 18.66 9.45 1.35
C PHE A 145 18.70 10.96 1.65
N VAL A 146 17.55 11.55 1.96
CA VAL A 146 17.42 12.98 2.31
C VAL A 146 18.01 13.28 3.70
N GLN A 147 17.80 12.40 4.67
CA GLN A 147 18.35 12.55 6.03
C GLN A 147 19.86 12.46 6.04
N GLU A 148 20.46 11.48 5.36
CA GLU A 148 21.92 11.31 5.22
C GLU A 148 22.61 12.57 4.70
N ARG A 149 21.92 13.32 3.83
CA ARG A 149 22.43 14.54 3.20
C ARG A 149 22.04 15.81 3.96
N ASN A 150 21.31 15.67 5.07
CA ASN A 150 20.74 16.78 5.83
C ASN A 150 19.94 17.75 4.95
N TRP A 151 19.21 17.22 3.97
CA TRP A 151 18.44 18.02 3.00
C TRP A 151 17.04 18.39 3.49
N ASN A 152 16.59 17.79 4.61
CA ASN A 152 15.30 18.12 5.23
C ASN A 152 15.11 19.62 5.45
N GLN A 153 16.17 20.36 5.77
CA GLN A 153 16.12 21.81 5.97
C GLN A 153 15.73 22.60 4.70
N TYR A 154 15.97 22.04 3.51
CA TYR A 154 15.67 22.67 2.22
C TYR A 154 14.34 22.18 1.62
N HIS A 155 13.82 21.05 2.10
CA HIS A 155 12.61 20.38 1.61
C HIS A 155 11.33 21.04 2.16
N THR A 156 11.22 22.36 2.03
CA THR A 156 9.97 23.08 2.32
C THR A 156 8.95 22.84 1.20
N PRO A 157 7.62 22.90 1.47
CA PRO A 157 6.60 22.70 0.44
C PRO A 157 6.78 23.57 -0.80
N ARG A 158 7.20 24.84 -0.62
CA ARG A 158 7.49 25.76 -1.73
C ARG A 158 8.65 25.28 -2.59
N ASN A 159 9.75 24.88 -1.98
CA ASN A 159 10.94 24.46 -2.72
C ASN A 159 10.70 23.14 -3.46
N LEU A 160 10.01 22.19 -2.81
CA LEU A 160 9.63 20.92 -3.44
C LEU A 160 8.70 21.13 -4.64
N LEU A 161 7.75 22.07 -4.55
CA LEU A 161 6.90 22.43 -5.68
C LEU A 161 7.72 23.00 -6.84
N LEU A 162 8.67 23.89 -6.57
CA LEU A 162 9.51 24.48 -7.61
C LEU A 162 10.43 23.44 -8.27
N ALA A 163 11.00 22.51 -7.48
CA ALA A 163 11.79 21.42 -8.01
C ALA A 163 10.94 20.50 -8.90
N MET A 164 9.75 20.09 -8.44
CA MET A 164 8.81 19.28 -9.22
C MET A 164 8.44 19.95 -10.55
N MET A 165 8.25 21.27 -10.56
CA MET A 165 7.99 22.02 -11.80
C MET A 165 9.15 21.96 -12.79
N GLY A 166 10.40 21.89 -12.30
CA GLY A 166 11.58 21.65 -13.13
C GLY A 166 11.51 20.29 -13.83
N GLU A 167 11.29 19.23 -13.06
CA GLU A 167 11.17 17.85 -13.61
C GLU A 167 10.00 17.71 -14.59
N VAL A 168 8.89 18.40 -14.34
CA VAL A 168 7.77 18.47 -15.30
C VAL A 168 8.20 19.17 -16.60
N GLY A 169 9.09 20.15 -16.51
CA GLY A 169 9.72 20.81 -17.65
C GLY A 169 10.59 19.85 -18.45
N GLU A 170 11.50 19.12 -17.80
CA GLU A 170 12.36 18.11 -18.44
C GLU A 170 11.52 17.01 -19.10
N LEU A 171 10.47 16.54 -18.41
CA LEU A 171 9.49 15.61 -19.00
C LEU A 171 8.81 16.20 -20.25
N ALA A 172 8.48 17.49 -20.25
CA ALA A 172 7.86 18.16 -21.39
C ALA A 172 8.82 18.31 -22.58
N GLU A 173 10.11 18.55 -22.33
CA GLU A 173 11.15 18.66 -23.37
C GLU A 173 11.24 17.39 -24.22
N ILE A 174 11.03 16.21 -23.63
CA ILE A 174 11.02 14.93 -24.35
C ILE A 174 9.97 14.92 -25.48
N PHE A 175 8.81 15.54 -25.25
CA PHE A 175 7.71 15.62 -26.22
C PHE A 175 7.75 16.86 -27.10
N GLN A 176 8.63 17.81 -26.79
CA GLN A 176 8.72 19.07 -27.51
C GLN A 176 9.02 18.81 -28.99
N TRP A 177 8.25 19.46 -29.86
CA TRP A 177 8.37 19.35 -31.33
C TRP A 177 8.03 17.99 -31.95
N ARG A 178 7.53 16.99 -31.19
CA ARG A 178 7.23 15.64 -31.70
C ARG A 178 5.88 15.46 -32.41
N GLY A 179 5.04 16.49 -32.47
CA GLY A 179 3.67 16.34 -33.00
C GLY A 179 2.83 15.39 -32.14
N GLU A 180 1.90 14.66 -32.74
CA GLU A 180 1.10 13.66 -32.03
C GLU A 180 1.90 12.38 -31.78
N VAL A 181 2.12 12.03 -30.51
CA VAL A 181 2.89 10.86 -30.12
C VAL A 181 1.96 9.66 -29.90
N PRO A 182 2.15 8.53 -30.63
CA PRO A 182 1.27 7.36 -30.48
C PRO A 182 1.34 6.72 -29.09
N VAL A 183 0.24 6.08 -28.70
CA VAL A 183 0.17 5.29 -27.47
C VAL A 183 1.26 4.22 -27.47
N GLY A 184 2.00 4.13 -26.37
CA GLY A 184 3.10 3.18 -26.22
C GLY A 184 4.42 3.64 -26.84
N VAL A 185 4.50 4.87 -27.37
CA VAL A 185 5.73 5.51 -27.86
C VAL A 185 6.59 4.60 -28.77
N PRO A 186 6.00 3.97 -29.80
CA PRO A 186 6.71 2.98 -30.63
C PRO A 186 7.92 3.59 -31.36
N ASP A 187 7.87 4.88 -31.67
CA ASP A 187 8.92 5.61 -32.39
C ASP A 187 10.06 6.07 -31.48
N PHE A 188 9.96 5.85 -30.17
CA PHE A 188 11.03 6.19 -29.23
C PHE A 188 12.06 5.06 -29.21
N SER A 189 13.33 5.43 -29.29
CA SER A 189 14.45 4.55 -28.96
C SER A 189 14.40 4.12 -27.50
N GLU A 190 15.11 3.04 -27.17
CA GLU A 190 15.20 2.56 -25.79
C GLU A 190 15.86 3.58 -24.85
N ALA A 191 16.76 4.41 -25.37
CA ALA A 191 17.35 5.51 -24.61
C ALA A 191 16.31 6.58 -24.27
N GLU A 192 15.47 6.98 -25.23
CA GLU A 192 14.39 7.95 -25.01
C GLU A 192 13.32 7.40 -24.07
N LYS A 193 12.94 6.12 -24.19
CA LYS A 193 12.02 5.47 -23.24
C LYS A 193 12.59 5.41 -21.83
N LYS A 194 13.89 5.15 -21.70
CA LYS A 194 14.56 5.16 -20.40
C LYS A 194 14.55 6.56 -19.81
N HIS A 195 14.93 7.59 -20.57
CA HIS A 195 14.91 8.97 -20.12
C HIS A 195 13.49 9.43 -19.74
N LEU A 196 12.49 9.11 -20.57
CA LEU A 196 11.07 9.32 -20.24
C LEU A 196 10.70 8.70 -18.88
N GLY A 197 11.14 7.46 -18.63
CA GLY A 197 10.92 6.79 -17.35
C GLY A 197 11.62 7.47 -16.17
N GLN A 198 12.80 8.07 -16.38
CA GLN A 198 13.53 8.83 -15.37
C GLN A 198 12.77 10.10 -15.00
N GLU A 199 12.39 10.92 -15.97
CA GLU A 199 11.66 12.18 -15.71
C GLU A 199 10.29 11.95 -15.06
N MET A 200 9.56 10.92 -15.52
CA MET A 200 8.30 10.52 -14.86
C MET A 200 8.54 10.07 -13.41
N GLY A 201 9.68 9.43 -13.15
CA GLY A 201 10.12 9.01 -11.82
C GLY A 201 10.42 10.21 -10.91
N ASP A 202 11.13 11.21 -11.42
CA ASP A 202 11.52 12.39 -10.65
C ASP A 202 10.32 13.25 -10.27
N VAL A 203 9.38 13.48 -11.20
CA VAL A 203 8.08 14.11 -10.90
C VAL A 203 7.35 13.36 -9.77
N LEU A 204 7.30 12.03 -9.85
CA LEU A 204 6.63 11.21 -8.84
C LEU A 204 7.32 11.31 -7.48
N LEU A 205 8.65 11.29 -7.42
CA LEU A 205 9.43 11.38 -6.20
C LEU A 205 9.20 12.72 -5.48
N TYR A 206 9.18 13.84 -6.20
CA TYR A 206 8.88 15.14 -5.59
C TYR A 206 7.44 15.24 -5.12
N LEU A 207 6.47 14.72 -5.88
CA LEU A 207 5.05 14.74 -5.47
C LEU A 207 4.84 14.01 -4.15
N ILE A 208 5.45 12.83 -3.98
CA ILE A 208 5.36 12.06 -2.74
C ILE A 208 6.00 12.83 -1.58
N ARG A 209 7.18 13.39 -1.81
CA ARG A 209 7.88 14.12 -0.77
C ARG A 209 7.11 15.37 -0.34
N MET A 210 6.50 16.06 -1.30
CA MET A 210 5.62 17.19 -1.04
C MET A 210 4.40 16.77 -0.24
N ALA A 211 3.76 15.63 -0.58
CA ALA A 211 2.64 15.11 0.19
C ALA A 211 3.03 14.80 1.65
N GLU A 212 4.21 14.23 1.90
CA GLU A 212 4.72 14.02 3.26
C GLU A 212 4.88 15.33 4.03
N GLN A 213 5.53 16.35 3.44
CA GLN A 213 5.75 17.64 4.10
C GLN A 213 4.45 18.42 4.33
N CYS A 214 3.41 18.16 3.52
CA CYS A 214 2.09 18.74 3.69
C CYS A 214 1.15 17.90 4.57
N GLY A 215 1.57 16.72 5.05
CA GLY A 215 0.72 15.82 5.84
C GLY A 215 -0.46 15.23 5.06
N VAL A 216 -0.32 15.04 3.75
CA VAL A 216 -1.37 14.54 2.86
C VAL A 216 -1.21 13.05 2.63
N ASP A 217 -2.26 12.28 2.91
CA ASP A 217 -2.35 10.88 2.51
C ASP A 217 -2.67 10.77 1.01
N LEU A 218 -1.62 10.88 0.19
CA LEU A 218 -1.73 10.89 -1.26
C LEU A 218 -2.45 9.64 -1.84
N PRO A 219 -2.18 8.40 -1.37
CA PRO A 219 -2.98 7.23 -1.75
C PRO A 219 -4.48 7.40 -1.51
N GLN A 220 -4.88 7.80 -0.29
CA GLN A 220 -6.29 7.95 0.05
C GLN A 220 -6.95 9.06 -0.78
N VAL A 221 -6.31 10.24 -0.87
CA VAL A 221 -6.81 11.38 -1.65
C VAL A 221 -6.99 11.01 -3.13
N THR A 222 -6.11 10.19 -3.68
CA THR A 222 -6.22 9.74 -5.08
C THR A 222 -7.46 8.87 -5.28
N MET A 223 -7.75 7.96 -4.35
CA MET A 223 -8.95 7.11 -4.39
C MET A 223 -10.23 7.94 -4.25
N ASP A 224 -10.26 8.87 -3.31
CA ASP A 224 -11.38 9.79 -3.12
C ASP A 224 -11.62 10.62 -4.39
N LYS A 225 -10.53 11.10 -5.01
CA LYS A 225 -10.59 11.88 -6.25
C LYS A 225 -11.14 11.08 -7.41
N ILE A 226 -10.79 9.79 -7.54
CA ILE A 226 -11.37 8.90 -8.55
C ILE A 226 -12.89 8.75 -8.32
N GLY A 227 -13.32 8.61 -7.07
CA GLY A 227 -14.74 8.58 -6.71
C GLY A 227 -15.48 9.85 -7.14
N LEU A 228 -14.92 11.03 -6.83
CA LEU A 228 -15.46 12.32 -7.28
C LEU A 228 -15.48 12.44 -8.80
N ASN A 229 -14.42 11.99 -9.48
CA ASN A 229 -14.37 12.02 -10.94
C ASN A 229 -15.42 11.11 -11.58
N LYS A 230 -15.72 9.94 -10.99
CA LYS A 230 -16.81 9.06 -11.46
C LYS A 230 -18.18 9.75 -11.36
N GLN A 231 -18.43 10.51 -10.30
CA GLN A 231 -19.67 11.28 -10.16
C GLN A 231 -19.72 12.45 -11.17
N LYS A 232 -18.57 13.09 -11.38
CA LYS A 232 -18.41 14.25 -12.27
C LYS A 232 -18.45 13.89 -13.75
N TYR A 233 -18.12 12.65 -14.09
CA TYR A 233 -18.10 12.09 -15.44
C TYR A 233 -18.84 10.73 -15.48
N PRO A 234 -20.18 10.73 -15.38
CA PRO A 234 -20.97 9.50 -15.44
C PRO A 234 -20.83 8.82 -16.80
N VAL A 235 -20.61 7.49 -16.80
CA VAL A 235 -20.31 6.71 -18.01
C VAL A 235 -21.38 6.88 -19.10
N ASP A 236 -22.64 6.89 -18.71
CA ASP A 236 -23.81 7.10 -19.58
C ASP A 236 -23.81 8.46 -20.30
N LYS A 237 -23.17 9.48 -19.71
CA LYS A 237 -23.09 10.83 -20.28
C LYS A 237 -21.85 11.06 -21.13
N VAL A 238 -20.72 10.43 -20.75
CA VAL A 238 -19.39 10.79 -21.27
C VAL A 238 -18.71 9.70 -22.11
N TYR A 239 -19.33 8.52 -22.27
CA TYR A 239 -18.72 7.44 -23.06
C TYR A 239 -18.36 7.92 -24.48
N GLY A 240 -17.07 7.78 -24.84
CA GLY A 240 -16.54 8.19 -26.15
C GLY A 240 -16.43 9.70 -26.36
N LYS A 241 -16.63 10.53 -25.33
CA LYS A 241 -16.57 12.00 -25.42
C LYS A 241 -15.47 12.57 -24.53
N SER A 242 -14.85 13.66 -24.98
CA SER A 242 -13.77 14.37 -24.26
C SER A 242 -14.21 15.70 -23.67
N ASP A 243 -15.51 16.05 -23.72
CA ASP A 243 -15.96 17.35 -23.22
C ASP A 243 -15.73 17.45 -21.71
N LYS A 244 -15.49 18.68 -21.25
CA LYS A 244 -15.37 18.96 -19.83
C LYS A 244 -16.72 18.73 -19.15
N TYR A 245 -16.71 18.28 -17.89
CA TYR A 245 -17.91 18.02 -17.08
C TYR A 245 -18.96 19.16 -17.08
N THR A 246 -18.53 20.40 -17.31
CA THR A 246 -19.40 21.58 -17.45
C THR A 246 -20.37 21.47 -18.64
N ALA A 247 -20.07 20.63 -19.63
CA ALA A 247 -20.94 20.34 -20.77
C ALA A 247 -22.04 19.31 -20.45
N TYR A 248 -21.97 18.60 -19.31
CA TYR A 248 -22.88 17.51 -18.93
C TYR A 248 -23.63 17.76 -17.62
N SER A 249 -23.35 18.92 -17.00
CA SER A 249 -24.06 19.43 -15.85
C SER A 249 -25.30 20.17 -16.38
N GLU A 250 -26.49 19.61 -16.21
CA GLU A 250 -27.71 20.40 -16.42
C GLU A 250 -27.76 21.53 -15.39
N LYS A 251 -28.27 22.70 -15.80
CA LYS A 251 -28.57 23.81 -14.89
C LYS A 251 -29.58 23.41 -13.83
#